data_AF-A0A8J8C3I8-F1
#
_entry.id   AF-A0A8J8C3I8-F1
#
_cell.length_a   1.000
_cell.length_b   1.000
_cell.length_c   1.000
_cell.angle_alpha   90.00
_cell.angle_beta   90.00
_cell.angle_gamma   90.00
#
_symmetry.space_group_name_H-M   'P 1'
#
loop_
_entity.id
_entity.type
_entity.pdbx_description
1 polymer ?
#
loop_
_entity_poly.entity_id
_entity_poly.type
_entity_poly.pdbx_seq_one_letter_code
_entity_poly.pdbx_strand_id
1 'polypeptide(L)' 'MTRIVTRNVSNQRQAPRGRRDGDVGDTDGDLDDSSDGRDDHLDGVEDGCGCTEIWEHLSEQRDGDAD' A
#
# COMPACT_ATOMS: atom_id res chain seq x y z
N MET A 1 -43.53 -27.82 3.22
CA MET A 1 -42.11 -27.52 2.94
C MET A 1 -41.89 -26.01 3.02
N THR A 2 -40.86 -25.60 3.76
CA THR A 2 -40.64 -24.28 4.37
C THR A 2 -40.37 -23.15 3.37
N ARG A 3 -41.13 -22.04 3.47
CA ARG A 3 -40.80 -20.76 2.79
C ARG A 3 -39.60 -20.13 3.51
N ILE A 4 -38.44 -20.11 2.86
CA ILE A 4 -37.26 -19.37 3.34
C ILE A 4 -37.58 -17.88 3.16
N VAL A 5 -37.93 -17.22 4.27
CA VAL A 5 -37.87 -15.77 4.39
C VAL A 5 -36.40 -15.39 4.50
N THR A 6 -35.76 -15.07 3.38
CA THR A 6 -34.42 -14.48 3.37
C THR A 6 -34.50 -13.14 4.09
N ARG A 7 -34.13 -13.14 5.38
CA ARG A 7 -34.10 -11.96 6.24
C ARG A 7 -33.17 -10.91 5.63
N ASN A 8 -33.71 -9.70 5.59
CA ASN A 8 -33.12 -8.45 5.11
C ASN A 8 -31.69 -8.22 5.64
N VAL A 9 -30.71 -8.12 4.73
CA VAL A 9 -29.33 -7.64 4.98
C VAL A 9 -29.37 -6.13 5.16
N SER A 10 -30.01 -5.69 6.24
CA SER A 10 -29.93 -4.32 6.73
C SER A 10 -29.99 -4.44 8.24
N ASN A 11 -28.98 -3.91 8.93
CA ASN A 11 -29.07 -3.31 10.28
C ASN A 11 -27.91 -3.63 11.27
N GLN A 12 -26.76 -4.24 10.91
CA GLN A 12 -25.74 -4.58 11.94
C GLN A 12 -24.27 -4.20 11.68
N ARG A 13 -23.95 -3.06 11.04
CA ARG A 13 -22.60 -2.46 11.15
C ARG A 13 -22.56 -1.28 12.12
N GLN A 14 -22.31 -1.68 13.36
CA GLN A 14 -21.62 -1.03 14.48
C GLN A 14 -21.27 0.46 14.38
N ALA A 15 -21.64 1.18 15.44
CA ALA A 15 -21.39 2.59 15.76
C ALA A 15 -19.92 3.04 15.66
N PRO A 16 -19.64 4.34 15.42
CA PRO A 16 -18.28 4.87 15.48
C PRO A 16 -17.77 4.87 16.93
N ARG A 17 -16.68 4.12 17.16
CA ARG A 17 -15.91 4.12 18.41
C ARG A 17 -15.17 5.44 18.54
N GLY A 18 -15.38 6.14 19.66
CA GLY A 18 -14.65 7.37 20.00
C GLY A 18 -13.18 7.14 20.33
N ARG A 19 -12.42 8.26 20.27
CA ARG A 19 -11.09 8.54 20.82
C ARG A 19 -9.92 7.72 20.27
N ARG A 20 -9.10 8.38 19.43
CA ARG A 20 -7.66 8.15 19.37
C ARG A 20 -6.97 9.52 19.36
N ASP A 21 -6.76 10.08 20.54
CA ASP A 21 -5.73 11.10 20.76
C ASP A 21 -4.39 10.34 20.72
N GLY A 22 -3.88 10.14 19.50
CA GLY A 22 -2.54 9.63 19.28
C GLY A 22 -1.58 10.79 19.40
N ASP A 23 -0.84 10.84 20.51
CA ASP A 23 0.39 11.59 20.67
C ASP A 23 1.31 11.25 19.48
N VAL A 24 1.43 12.18 18.53
CA VAL A 24 2.39 12.07 17.44
C VAL A 24 3.73 12.44 18.06
N GLY A 25 4.43 11.42 18.55
CA GLY A 25 5.80 11.54 19.01
C GLY A 25 6.67 12.12 17.90
N ASP A 26 7.22 13.30 18.20
CA ASP A 26 8.45 13.89 17.69
C ASP A 26 9.19 13.02 16.66
N THR A 27 8.91 13.26 15.38
CA THR A 27 9.65 12.63 14.29
C THR A 27 10.90 13.46 14.05
N ASP A 28 11.85 13.39 14.98
CA ASP A 28 13.22 13.90 14.80
C ASP A 28 13.99 12.89 13.93
N GLY A 29 13.58 12.85 12.67
CA GLY A 29 14.23 12.08 11.63
C GLY A 29 14.41 13.03 10.48
N ASP A 30 15.62 13.55 10.34
CA ASP A 30 16.16 14.25 9.18
C ASP A 30 15.49 13.73 7.90
N LEU A 31 14.42 14.42 7.50
CA LEU A 31 13.75 14.19 6.24
C LEU A 31 14.69 14.82 5.23
N ASP A 32 15.63 14.03 4.72
CA ASP A 32 16.09 14.23 3.35
C ASP A 32 14.83 14.10 2.47
N ASP A 33 14.12 15.23 2.36
CA ASP A 33 12.91 15.48 1.57
C ASP A 33 13.24 15.53 0.07
N SER A 34 14.49 15.23 -0.29
CA SER A 34 14.90 14.90 -1.65
C SER A 34 14.24 13.58 -2.04
N SER A 35 12.99 13.66 -2.53
CA SER A 35 12.30 12.53 -3.18
C SER A 35 13.22 11.82 -4.20
N ASP A 36 14.16 12.59 -4.79
CA ASP A 36 15.27 12.18 -5.68
C ASP A 36 16.02 10.90 -5.28
N GLY A 37 16.16 10.61 -3.99
CA GLY A 37 16.89 9.42 -3.52
C GLY A 37 16.03 8.20 -3.21
N ARG A 38 14.70 8.31 -3.28
CA ARG A 38 13.79 7.24 -2.82
C ARG A 38 13.27 6.38 -3.97
N ASP A 39 13.33 6.89 -5.18
CA ASP A 39 12.99 6.21 -6.44
C ASP A 39 14.22 5.90 -7.30
N ASP A 40 15.44 6.06 -6.76
CA ASP A 40 16.70 5.70 -7.43
C ASP A 40 16.70 4.25 -7.94
N HIS A 41 16.18 3.31 -7.14
CA HIS A 41 16.03 1.90 -7.47
C HIS A 41 14.94 1.63 -8.54
N LEU A 42 14.19 2.66 -8.92
CA LEU A 42 13.16 2.65 -9.96
C LEU A 42 13.57 3.50 -11.18
N ASP A 43 14.78 4.06 -11.26
CA ASP A 43 15.24 4.91 -12.38
C ASP A 43 15.21 4.19 -13.75
N GLY A 44 15.27 2.85 -13.75
CA GLY A 44 15.08 2.03 -14.95
C GLY A 44 13.62 1.77 -15.34
N VAL A 45 12.66 2.08 -14.47
CA VAL A 45 11.23 1.79 -14.62
C VAL A 45 10.49 3.04 -15.06
N GLU A 46 9.70 2.94 -16.14
CA GLU A 46 8.94 4.08 -16.66
C GLU A 46 7.79 4.49 -15.72
N ASP A 47 7.59 5.80 -15.54
CA ASP A 47 6.48 6.34 -14.76
C ASP A 47 5.12 5.86 -15.29
N GLY A 48 4.34 5.19 -14.44
CA GLY A 48 3.02 4.67 -14.79
C GLY A 48 2.98 3.19 -15.16
N CYS A 49 4.09 2.46 -15.06
CA CYS A 49 4.09 1.00 -15.10
C CYS A 49 3.21 0.41 -13.98
N GLY A 50 2.43 -0.62 -14.31
CA GLY A 50 1.63 -1.36 -13.34
C GLY A 50 2.50 -2.24 -12.43
N CYS A 51 1.92 -2.71 -11.33
CA CYS A 51 2.62 -3.52 -10.33
C CYS A 51 3.30 -4.78 -10.92
N THR A 52 2.72 -5.38 -11.96
CA THR A 52 3.31 -6.54 -12.65
C THR A 52 4.54 -6.15 -13.46
N GLU A 53 4.45 -5.07 -14.24
CA GLU A 53 5.52 -4.60 -15.12
C GLU A 53 6.76 -4.17 -14.32
N ILE A 54 6.55 -3.53 -13.16
CA ILE A 54 7.62 -3.19 -12.20
C ILE A 54 8.35 -4.45 -11.73
N TRP A 55 7.61 -5.52 -11.43
CA TRP A 55 8.19 -6.75 -10.90
C TRP A 55 9.00 -7.52 -11.94
N GLU A 56 8.55 -7.54 -13.19
CA GLU A 56 9.31 -8.11 -14.31
C GLU A 56 10.65 -7.39 -14.48
N HIS A 57 10.61 -6.05 -14.54
CA HIS A 57 11.79 -5.21 -14.71
C HIS A 57 12.83 -5.40 -13.58
N LEU A 58 12.38 -5.49 -12.33
CA LEU A 58 13.25 -5.73 -11.15
C LEU A 58 13.74 -7.16 -11.03
N SER A 59 13.12 -8.12 -11.72
CA SER A 59 13.55 -9.52 -11.70
C SER A 59 14.65 -9.76 -12.73
N GLU A 60 14.55 -9.16 -13.92
CA GLU A 60 15.58 -9.21 -14.95
C GLU A 60 16.90 -8.56 -14.51
N GLN A 61 16.83 -7.39 -13.86
CA GLN A 61 18.01 -6.71 -13.30
C GLN A 61 18.74 -7.60 -12.27
N ARG A 62 17.99 -8.21 -11.33
CA ARG A 62 18.56 -9.10 -10.32
C ARG A 62 19.28 -10.34 -10.88
N ASP A 63 18.83 -10.88 -12.01
CA ASP A 63 19.48 -12.02 -12.66
C ASP A 63 20.74 -11.58 -13.43
N GLY A 64 20.75 -10.35 -13.97
CA GLY A 64 21.88 -9.77 -14.68
C GLY A 64 23.02 -9.26 -13.80
N ASP A 65 22.74 -8.82 -12.58
CA ASP A 65 23.73 -8.33 -11.61
C ASP A 65 24.47 -9.45 -10.84
N ALA A 66 24.14 -10.71 -11.08
CA ALA A 66 24.63 -11.86 -10.32
C ALA A 66 25.93 -12.52 -10.84
N ASP A 67 26.76 -11.82 -11.63
CA ASP A 67 28.06 -12.29 -12.17
C ASP A 67 29.29 -11.82 -11.35
#